data_AF-A0A644ZR84-F1
#
_entry.id   AF-A0A644ZR84-F1
#
_cell.length_a   1.000
_cell.length_b   1.000
_cell.length_c   1.000
_cell.angle_alpha   90.00
_cell.angle_beta   90.00
_cell.angle_gamma   90.00
#
_symmetry.space_group_name_H-M   'P 1'
#
loop_
_entity.id
_entity.type
_entity.pdbx_description
1 polymer ?
#
loop_
_entity_poly.entity_id
_entity_poly.type
_entity_poly.pdbx_seq_one_letter_code
_entity_poly.pdbx_strand_id
1 'polypeptide(L)'
;MNIDVIVDRNGESQKTRSYALSDEAIAILKAAASRDDGTILKIHSLGGCLIQTGGRAFGGEKGRDAAKWESALNQLESKGLVVARGYKGEVFELTHEGWQAADSL
;
A
#
# COMPACT_ATOMS: atom_id res chain seq x y z
N MET A 1 -10.99 18.47 -14.27
CA MET A 1 -12.29 18.15 -14.87
C MET A 1 -12.01 17.20 -16.01
N ASN A 2 -12.59 16.00 -15.93
CA ASN A 2 -12.92 15.03 -16.99
C ASN A 2 -13.13 13.69 -16.28
N ILE A 3 -14.38 13.26 -16.20
CA ILE A 3 -14.81 11.97 -15.69
C ILE A 3 -15.40 11.26 -16.89
N ASP A 4 -14.69 10.26 -17.42
CA ASP A 4 -15.32 9.32 -18.34
C ASP A 4 -16.25 8.42 -17.54
N VAL A 5 -17.54 8.54 -17.83
CA VAL A 5 -18.62 7.75 -17.23
C VAL A 5 -18.86 6.55 -18.14
N ILE A 6 -18.47 5.35 -17.70
CA ILE A 6 -18.92 4.08 -18.28
C ILE A 6 -20.12 3.62 -17.44
N VAL A 7 -21.26 3.41 -18.09
CA VAL A 7 -22.53 3.02 -17.45
C VAL A 7 -22.77 1.54 -17.70
N ASP A 8 -22.57 0.70 -16.68
CA ASP A 8 -22.96 -0.72 -16.72
C ASP A 8 -24.38 -0.95 -16.18
N ARG A 9 -25.06 -1.95 -16.75
CA ARG A 9 -26.50 -2.26 -16.55
C ARG A 9 -26.86 -2.90 -15.21
N ASN A 10 -26.00 -2.88 -14.21
CA ASN A 10 -26.27 -3.54 -12.93
C ASN A 10 -25.88 -2.69 -11.70
N GLY A 11 -26.42 -1.48 -11.60
CA GLY A 11 -26.74 -0.77 -10.34
C GLY A 11 -25.64 -0.43 -9.32
N GLU A 12 -24.47 -1.04 -9.38
CA GLU A 12 -23.35 -0.77 -8.48
C GLU A 12 -22.34 0.09 -9.23
N SER A 13 -22.38 1.38 -8.94
CA SER A 13 -21.31 2.30 -9.28
C SER A 13 -20.06 1.84 -8.53
N GLN A 14 -19.27 0.95 -9.12
CA GLN A 14 -17.89 0.70 -8.72
C GLN A 14 -17.12 1.97 -9.04
N LYS A 15 -17.31 2.97 -8.17
CA LYS A 15 -16.62 4.24 -8.20
C LYS A 15 -15.17 3.89 -7.92
N THR A 16 -14.39 3.67 -8.97
CA THR A 16 -12.95 3.45 -8.87
C THR A 16 -12.40 4.65 -8.11
N ARG A 17 -12.16 4.47 -6.81
CA ARG A 17 -11.54 5.50 -5.98
C ARG A 17 -10.12 5.56 -6.49
N SER A 18 -9.84 6.50 -7.38
CA SER A 18 -8.48 6.78 -7.77
C SER A 18 -7.79 7.38 -6.56
N TYR A 19 -7.09 6.53 -5.81
CA TYR A 19 -6.38 6.94 -4.59
C TYR A 19 -5.16 7.82 -4.89
N ALA A 20 -4.84 8.08 -6.16
CA ALA A 20 -3.64 8.81 -6.60
C ALA A 20 -2.40 8.32 -5.83
N LEU A 21 -2.11 7.02 -5.99
CA LEU A 21 -0.98 6.34 -5.37
C LEU A 21 0.20 6.31 -6.36
N SER A 22 1.43 6.27 -5.83
CA SER A 22 2.59 5.95 -6.67
C SER A 22 2.56 4.46 -7.07
N ASP A 23 3.32 4.11 -8.11
CA ASP A 23 3.45 2.72 -8.54
C ASP A 23 4.01 1.83 -7.42
N GLU A 24 4.93 2.35 -6.60
CA GLU A 24 5.46 1.64 -5.44
C GLU A 24 4.41 1.42 -4.35
N ALA A 25 3.55 2.41 -4.09
CA ALA A 25 2.48 2.27 -3.11
C ALA A 25 1.44 1.25 -3.58
N ILE A 26 1.11 1.25 -4.87
CA ILE A 26 0.26 0.22 -5.50
C ILE A 26 0.91 -1.16 -5.35
N ALA A 27 2.22 -1.28 -5.58
CA ALA A 27 2.93 -2.55 -5.48
C ALA A 27 2.93 -3.11 -4.04
N ILE A 28 3.16 -2.26 -3.02
CA ILE A 28 3.06 -2.66 -1.60
C ILE A 28 1.62 -3.08 -1.28
N LEU A 29 0.63 -2.27 -1.67
CA LEU A 29 -0.78 -2.51 -1.36
C LEU A 29 -1.29 -3.83 -1.96
N LYS A 30 -0.99 -4.09 -3.24
CA LYS A 30 -1.34 -5.36 -3.91
C LYS A 30 -0.63 -6.55 -3.28
N ALA A 31 0.64 -6.40 -2.91
CA ALA A 31 1.37 -7.47 -2.25
C ALA A 31 0.79 -7.77 -0.85
N ALA A 32 0.46 -6.75 -0.06
CA ALA A 32 -0.18 -6.94 1.24
C ALA A 32 -1.53 -7.64 1.13
N ALA A 33 -2.35 -7.26 0.14
CA ALA A 33 -3.65 -7.87 -0.07
C ALA A 33 -3.59 -9.30 -0.65
N SER A 34 -2.43 -9.76 -1.14
CA SER A 34 -2.28 -11.11 -1.70
C SER A 34 -2.31 -12.23 -0.65
N ARG A 35 -2.30 -11.88 0.63
CA ARG A 35 -2.39 -12.82 1.77
C ARG A 35 -3.46 -12.33 2.73
N ASP A 36 -4.17 -13.25 3.36
CA ASP A 36 -5.31 -12.96 4.24
C ASP A 36 -4.96 -12.14 5.50
N ASP A 37 -3.67 -11.99 5.82
CA ASP A 37 -3.21 -11.25 7.01
C ASP A 37 -3.03 -9.74 6.77
N GLY A 38 -2.98 -9.28 5.51
CA GLY A 38 -2.78 -7.87 5.17
C GLY A 38 -1.53 -7.23 5.81
N THR A 39 -0.56 -8.03 6.22
CA THR A 39 0.54 -7.56 7.09
C THR A 39 1.70 -7.03 6.27
N ILE A 40 2.24 -5.89 6.70
CA ILE A 40 3.42 -5.25 6.12
C ILE A 40 4.44 -5.05 7.24
N LEU A 41 5.67 -5.52 7.02
CA LEU A 41 6.79 -5.33 7.91
C LEU A 41 7.73 -4.29 7.33
N LYS A 42 8.09 -3.29 8.14
CA LYS A 42 9.15 -2.33 7.86
C LYS A 42 10.37 -2.70 8.69
N ILE A 43 11.39 -3.22 8.03
CA ILE A 43 12.62 -3.69 8.66
C ILE A 43 13.70 -2.63 8.46
N HIS A 44 14.11 -2.02 9.56
CA HIS A 44 15.25 -1.12 9.57
C HIS A 44 16.57 -1.90 9.67
N SER A 45 17.51 -1.61 8.77
CA SER A 45 18.88 -2.13 8.80
C SER A 45 19.86 -0.96 8.94
N LEU A 46 21.13 -1.25 9.29
CA LEU A 46 22.15 -0.21 9.52
C LEU A 46 22.36 0.76 8.34
N GLY A 47 21.93 0.41 7.11
CA GLY A 47 22.10 1.26 5.93
C GLY A 47 20.81 1.66 5.20
N GLY A 48 19.66 1.09 5.56
CA GLY A 48 18.45 1.23 4.74
C GLY A 48 17.19 0.62 5.36
N CYS A 49 16.15 0.56 4.53
CA CYS A 49 14.81 0.12 4.89
C CYS A 49 14.35 -0.95 3.89
N LEU A 50 13.83 -2.05 4.44
CA LEU A 50 13.23 -3.13 3.66
C LEU A 50 11.75 -3.24 4.04
N ILE A 51 10.86 -3.19 3.06
CA ILE A 51 9.43 -3.42 3.23
C ILE A 51 9.13 -4.86 2.81
N GLN A 52 8.62 -5.68 3.73
CA GLN A 52 8.28 -7.07 3.47
C GLN A 52 6.77 -7.29 3.63
N THR A 53 6.13 -7.85 2.61
CA THR A 53 4.70 -8.13 2.63
C THR A 53 4.31 -9.11 1.53
N GLY A 54 3.27 -9.92 1.71
CA GLY A 54 2.80 -10.83 0.67
C GLY A 54 3.82 -11.87 0.19
N GLY A 55 4.81 -12.22 1.02
CA GLY A 55 5.95 -13.06 0.61
C GLY A 55 6.97 -12.36 -0.31
N ARG A 56 6.86 -11.05 -0.49
CA ARG A 56 7.76 -10.21 -1.30
C ARG A 56 8.51 -9.23 -0.41
N ALA A 57 9.65 -8.75 -0.90
CA ALA A 57 10.43 -7.71 -0.24
C ALA A 57 10.74 -6.59 -1.24
N PHE A 58 10.68 -5.34 -0.77
CA PHE A 58 10.88 -4.13 -1.54
C PHE A 58 11.85 -3.21 -0.82
N GLY A 59 12.69 -2.48 -1.57
CA GLY A 59 13.77 -1.67 -1.01
C GLY A 59 15.10 -2.41 -0.98
N GLY A 60 16.00 -1.92 -0.13
CA GLY A 60 17.36 -2.44 -0.10
C GLY A 60 18.25 -1.75 0.92
N GLU A 61 19.49 -2.23 0.98
CA GLU A 61 20.40 -1.89 2.07
C GLU A 61 20.90 -0.44 2.06
N LYS A 62 20.76 0.35 0.97
CA LYS A 62 21.25 1.75 0.91
C LYS A 62 20.48 2.65 -0.06
N GLY A 63 20.35 3.92 0.31
CA GLY A 63 20.18 5.05 -0.62
C GLY A 63 18.74 5.33 -1.09
N ARG A 64 18.62 5.80 -2.35
CA ARG A 64 17.37 6.32 -2.95
C ARG A 64 16.26 5.27 -3.03
N ASP A 65 16.61 3.99 -3.20
CA ASP A 65 15.61 2.93 -3.33
C ASP A 65 14.91 2.67 -1.99
N ALA A 66 15.65 2.56 -0.88
CA ALA A 66 15.07 2.47 0.45
C ALA A 66 14.12 3.66 0.76
N ALA A 67 14.57 4.89 0.47
CA ALA A 67 13.76 6.09 0.69
C ALA A 67 12.49 6.11 -0.18
N LYS A 68 12.55 5.58 -1.41
CA LYS A 68 11.41 5.49 -2.32
C LYS A 68 10.34 4.55 -1.76
N TRP A 69 10.73 3.35 -1.31
CA TRP A 69 9.78 2.38 -0.76
C TRP A 69 9.26 2.76 0.62
N GLU A 70 10.08 3.41 1.44
CA GLU A 70 9.62 4.00 2.71
C GLU A 70 8.61 5.12 2.47
N SER A 71 8.86 5.99 1.48
CA SER A 71 7.89 7.04 1.08
C SER A 71 6.56 6.44 0.61
N ALA A 72 6.61 5.33 -0.13
CA ALA A 72 5.42 4.61 -0.59
C ALA A 72 4.58 4.06 0.58
N LEU A 73 5.23 3.45 1.58
CA LEU A 73 4.54 2.98 2.79
C LEU A 73 3.93 4.14 3.59
N ASN A 74 4.69 5.24 3.77
CA ASN A 74 4.20 6.45 4.43
C ASN A 74 3.01 7.07 3.68
N GLN A 75 3.00 6.98 2.34
CA GLN A 75 1.86 7.43 1.54
C GLN A 75 0.60 6.60 1.85
N LEU A 76 0.71 5.27 1.95
CA LEU A 76 -0.41 4.41 2.32
C LEU A 76 -0.94 4.74 3.72
N GLU A 77 -0.04 4.96 4.69
CA GLU A 77 -0.41 5.31 6.06
C GLU A 77 -1.11 6.68 6.12
N SER A 78 -0.55 7.69 5.48
CA SER A 78 -1.13 9.04 5.45
C SER A 78 -2.51 9.10 4.77
N LYS A 79 -2.79 8.16 3.86
CA LYS A 79 -4.10 7.99 3.21
C LYS A 79 -5.05 7.06 3.99
N GLY A 80 -4.64 6.54 5.15
CA GLY A 80 -5.46 5.66 5.98
C GLY A 80 -5.66 4.25 5.41
N LEU A 81 -4.88 3.85 4.40
CA LEU A 81 -4.96 2.53 3.77
C LEU A 81 -4.24 1.45 4.59
N VAL A 82 -3.25 1.88 5.37
CA VAL A 82 -2.58 1.04 6.37
C VAL A 82 -2.55 1.75 7.70
N VAL A 83 -2.38 0.99 8.76
CA VAL A 83 -2.21 1.52 10.12
C VAL A 83 -1.03 0.83 10.78
N ALA A 84 -0.16 1.61 11.43
CA ALA A 84 0.91 1.06 12.25
C ALA A 84 0.33 0.28 13.44
N ARG A 85 0.92 -0.88 13.74
CA ARG A 85 0.65 -1.69 14.92
C ARG A 85 1.87 -1.66 15.84
N GLY A 86 1.63 -1.37 17.12
CA GLY A 86 2.67 -1.21 18.12
C GLY A 86 3.34 0.16 18.09
N TYR A 87 4.50 0.29 18.75
CA TYR A 87 5.10 1.59 19.07
C TYR A 87 6.32 1.95 18.21
N LYS A 88 6.78 1.05 17.32
CA LYS A 88 8.03 1.22 16.57
C LYS A 88 7.86 1.57 15.09
N GLY A 89 6.62 1.56 14.57
CA GLY A 89 6.40 1.74 13.13
C GLY A 89 7.08 0.65 12.29
N GLU A 90 7.21 -0.56 12.83
CA GLU A 90 7.84 -1.71 12.18
C GLU A 90 6.80 -2.68 11.62
N VAL A 91 5.56 -2.62 12.10
CA VAL A 91 4.46 -3.49 11.68
C VAL A 91 3.30 -2.61 11.27
N PHE A 92 2.71 -2.91 10.13
CA PHE A 92 1.52 -2.26 9.60
C PHE A 92 0.54 -3.32 9.13
N GLU A 93 -0.73 -2.97 9.14
CA GLU A 93 -1.81 -3.81 8.62
C GLU A 93 -2.69 -2.99 7.68
N LEU A 94 -3.24 -3.66 6.66
CA LEU A 94 -4.30 -3.09 5.84
C LEU A 94 -5.49 -2.71 6.71
N THR A 95 -5.98 -1.48 6.53
CA THR A 95 -7.29 -1.09 7.05
C THR A 95 -8.39 -1.65 6.14
N HIS A 96 -9.65 -1.54 6.58
CA HIS A 96 -10.78 -1.88 5.71
C HIS A 96 -10.80 -1.05 4.41
N GLU A 97 -10.33 0.20 4.45
CA GLU A 97 -10.19 1.03 3.26
C GLU A 97 -9.02 0.57 2.39
N GLY A 98 -7.92 0.11 3.00
CA GLY A 98 -6.79 -0.51 2.30
C GLY A 98 -7.19 -1.74 1.49
N TRP A 99 -7.99 -2.63 2.08
CA TRP A 99 -8.54 -3.79 1.39
C TRP A 99 -9.37 -3.42 0.17
N GLN A 100 -10.37 -2.54 0.35
CA GLN A 100 -11.21 -2.07 -0.76
C GLN A 100 -10.39 -1.36 -1.85
N ALA A 101 -9.37 -0.60 -1.44
CA ALA A 101 -8.47 0.05 -2.37
C ALA A 101 -7.68 -0.98 -3.19
N ALA A 102 -7.17 -2.04 -2.56
CA ALA A 102 -6.45 -3.11 -3.25
C ALA A 102 -7.34 -3.85 -4.27
N ASP A 103 -8.59 -4.16 -3.90
CA ASP A 103 -9.55 -4.85 -4.77
C ASP A 103 -9.95 -4.02 -6.01
N SER A 104 -9.79 -2.70 -5.93
CA SER A 104 -10.13 -1.76 -7.01
C SER A 104 -8.99 -1.52 -8.01
N LEU A 105 -7.80 -2.14 -7.83
CA LEU A 105 -6.57 -1.85 -8.58
C LEU A 105 -6.15 -2.93 -9.59
#